data_AF-A0A4Y3NHL4-F1
#
_entry.id   AF-A0A4Y3NHL4-F1
#
_cell.length_a   1.000
_cell.length_b   1.000
_cell.length_c   1.000
_cell.angle_alpha   90.00
_cell.angle_beta   90.00
_cell.angle_gamma   90.00
#
_symmetry.space_group_name_H-M   'P 1'
#
loop_
_entity.id
_entity.type
_entity.pdbx_description
1 polymer ?
#
loop_
_entity_poly.entity_id
_entity_poly.type
_entity_poly.pdbx_seq_one_letter_code
_entity_poly.pdbx_strand_id
1 'polypeptide(L)'
;MSNSRGPETLSELVTELGPRARAATAGEAAAAGDFAVVTVPLKNYKDIPAEPLEGKIVIDTNNYYWERDGRIAELDNGEATTSGLLQKHLPTSKVAKGFNHIFAKDITTDGTPAGTPNRRALATSSDFSEAAELVTKLYDEFGFDTVNIGPLEDSWRVERDRPAYVIRQNADELRENLAKATRTV
;
A
#
# COMPACT_ATOMS: atom_id res chain seq x y z
N MET A 1 -15.43 -3.15 4.21
CA MET A 1 -14.42 -4.05 3.63
C MET A 1 -15.07 -4.93 2.57
N SER A 2 -14.31 -5.33 1.56
CA SER A 2 -14.82 -6.03 0.39
C SER A 2 -13.78 -7.02 -0.15
N ASN A 3 -14.24 -8.06 -0.85
CA ASN A 3 -13.39 -8.94 -1.65
C ASN A 3 -14.14 -9.33 -2.94
N SER A 4 -13.48 -10.06 -3.84
CA SER A 4 -14.08 -10.49 -5.11
C SER A 4 -15.04 -11.68 -5.01
N ARG A 5 -15.17 -12.31 -3.83
CA ARG A 5 -16.00 -13.50 -3.60
C ARG A 5 -17.36 -13.19 -2.98
N GLY A 6 -17.65 -11.92 -2.75
CA GLY A 6 -18.91 -11.47 -2.17
C GLY A 6 -18.80 -11.15 -0.67
N PRO A 7 -19.58 -10.17 -0.16
CA PRO A 7 -19.55 -9.74 1.24
C PRO A 7 -19.79 -10.87 2.24
N GLU A 8 -20.61 -11.85 1.88
CA GLU A 8 -20.97 -13.00 2.70
C GLU A 8 -19.75 -13.85 3.12
N THR A 9 -18.68 -13.83 2.32
CA THR A 9 -17.44 -14.55 2.61
C THR A 9 -16.55 -13.86 3.64
N LEU A 10 -16.94 -12.69 4.14
CA LEU A 10 -16.22 -11.91 5.14
C LEU A 10 -16.91 -11.93 6.52
N SER A 11 -17.95 -12.74 6.71
CA SER A 11 -18.77 -12.78 7.93
C SER A 11 -17.96 -13.06 9.20
N GLU A 12 -17.08 -14.06 9.17
CA GLU A 12 -16.19 -14.40 10.29
C GLU A 12 -15.25 -13.24 10.63
N LEU A 13 -14.59 -12.65 9.64
CA LEU A 13 -13.67 -11.54 9.83
C LEU A 13 -14.39 -10.29 10.38
N VAL A 14 -15.57 -9.97 9.87
CA VAL A 14 -16.37 -8.85 10.39
C VAL A 14 -16.77 -9.09 11.84
N THR A 15 -17.09 -10.34 12.19
CA THR A 15 -17.43 -10.72 13.57
C THR A 15 -16.23 -10.53 14.50
N GLU A 16 -15.04 -10.97 14.07
CA GLU A 16 -13.79 -10.79 14.81
C GLU A 16 -13.47 -9.30 15.04
N LEU A 17 -13.62 -8.47 14.01
CA LEU A 17 -13.30 -7.04 14.07
C LEU A 17 -14.35 -6.21 14.83
N GLY A 18 -15.54 -6.77 15.05
CA GLY A 18 -16.60 -6.16 15.84
C GLY A 18 -17.40 -5.06 15.11
N PRO A 19 -18.22 -4.29 15.85
CA PRO A 19 -19.33 -3.50 15.29
C PRO A 19 -18.91 -2.30 14.43
N ARG A 20 -17.61 -1.97 14.39
CA ARG A 20 -17.07 -0.90 13.52
C ARG A 20 -16.69 -1.39 12.13
N ALA A 21 -16.76 -2.70 11.88
CA ALA A 21 -16.52 -3.30 10.57
C ALA A 21 -17.83 -3.74 9.93
N ARG A 22 -17.92 -3.61 8.60
CA ARG A 22 -18.96 -4.25 7.79
C ARG A 22 -18.40 -4.77 6.47
N ALA A 23 -18.94 -5.89 6.01
CA ALA A 23 -18.71 -6.38 4.66
C ALA A 23 -19.58 -5.61 3.65
N ALA A 24 -19.06 -5.42 2.45
CA ALA A 24 -19.73 -4.73 1.36
C ALA A 24 -19.13 -5.18 0.01
N THR A 25 -19.80 -4.87 -1.09
CA THR A 25 -19.18 -4.97 -2.42
C THR A 25 -18.04 -3.97 -2.56
N ALA A 26 -17.18 -4.17 -3.57
CA ALA A 26 -16.06 -3.24 -3.81
C ALA A 26 -16.56 -1.80 -4.07
N GLY A 27 -17.63 -1.64 -4.87
CA GLY A 27 -18.22 -0.34 -5.14
C GLY A 27 -18.80 0.33 -3.90
N GLU A 28 -19.54 -0.40 -3.05
CA GLU A 28 -20.09 0.13 -1.81
C GLU A 28 -19.01 0.49 -0.78
N ALA A 29 -17.95 -0.31 -0.69
CA ALA A 29 -16.82 -0.02 0.19
C ALA A 29 -16.06 1.23 -0.28
N ALA A 30 -15.80 1.33 -1.58
CA ALA A 30 -15.15 2.48 -2.20
C ALA A 30 -15.99 3.77 -2.05
N ALA A 31 -17.31 3.70 -2.29
CA ALA A 31 -18.20 4.84 -2.15
C ALA A 31 -18.29 5.35 -0.70
N ALA A 32 -18.35 4.44 0.28
CA ALA A 32 -18.56 4.81 1.67
C ALA A 32 -17.29 5.26 2.42
N GLY A 33 -16.10 4.86 1.99
CA GLY A 33 -14.84 5.23 2.65
C GLY A 33 -14.41 6.66 2.31
N ASP A 34 -13.84 7.38 3.28
CA ASP A 34 -13.19 8.68 3.04
C ASP A 34 -11.91 8.52 2.19
N PHE A 35 -11.24 7.37 2.35
CA PHE A 35 -10.14 6.86 1.54
C PHE A 35 -10.28 5.34 1.39
N ALA A 36 -9.54 4.75 0.46
CA ALA A 36 -9.51 3.31 0.25
C ALA A 36 -8.12 2.71 0.45
N VAL A 37 -8.06 1.44 0.85
CA VAL A 37 -6.83 0.64 0.88
C VAL A 37 -7.01 -0.50 -0.11
N VAL A 38 -6.14 -0.58 -1.12
CA VAL A 38 -6.18 -1.60 -2.17
C VAL A 38 -5.22 -2.72 -1.83
N THR A 39 -5.78 -3.89 -1.54
CA THR A 39 -5.03 -5.07 -1.05
C THR A 39 -5.48 -6.34 -1.79
N VAL A 40 -5.39 -6.29 -3.12
CA VAL A 40 -5.70 -7.40 -4.03
C VAL A 40 -4.41 -7.93 -4.68
N PRO A 41 -4.38 -9.14 -5.25
CA PRO A 41 -3.31 -9.53 -6.17
C PRO A 41 -3.16 -8.50 -7.30
N LEU A 42 -1.93 -8.13 -7.66
CA LEU A 42 -1.67 -7.08 -8.63
C LEU A 42 -2.39 -7.33 -9.96
N LYS A 43 -2.46 -8.57 -10.47
CA LYS A 43 -3.21 -8.86 -11.71
C LYS A 43 -4.67 -8.37 -11.75
N ASN A 44 -5.27 -8.12 -10.58
CA ASN A 44 -6.65 -7.66 -10.43
C ASN A 44 -6.74 -6.14 -10.18
N TYR A 45 -5.66 -5.36 -10.32
CA TYR A 45 -5.70 -3.91 -10.04
C TYR A 45 -6.73 -3.16 -10.90
N LYS A 46 -7.03 -3.67 -12.10
CA LYS A 46 -8.03 -3.12 -13.02
C LYS A 46 -9.48 -3.39 -12.60
N ASP A 47 -9.69 -4.30 -11.66
CA ASP A 47 -11.02 -4.60 -11.12
C ASP A 47 -11.43 -3.61 -10.01
N ILE A 48 -10.50 -2.74 -9.58
CA ILE A 48 -10.79 -1.69 -8.59
C ILE A 48 -11.72 -0.65 -9.24
N PRO A 49 -12.88 -0.35 -8.63
CA PRO A 49 -13.87 0.54 -9.26
C PRO A 49 -13.40 1.99 -9.22
N ALA A 50 -13.21 2.59 -10.41
CA ALA A 50 -12.67 3.95 -10.53
C ALA A 50 -13.66 5.04 -10.12
N GLU A 51 -14.89 5.01 -10.64
CA GLU A 51 -15.91 6.05 -10.42
C GLU A 51 -16.18 6.33 -8.92
N PRO A 52 -16.38 5.32 -8.04
CA PRO A 52 -16.60 5.59 -6.61
C PRO A 52 -15.37 6.13 -5.85
N LEU A 53 -14.19 6.11 -6.47
CA LEU A 53 -12.91 6.58 -5.90
C LEU A 53 -12.49 7.94 -6.45
N GLU A 54 -13.29 8.58 -7.29
CA GLU A 54 -13.01 9.92 -7.82
C GLU A 54 -12.69 10.92 -6.70
N GLY A 55 -11.56 11.61 -6.83
CA GLY A 55 -11.07 12.61 -5.87
C GLY A 55 -10.53 12.03 -4.54
N LYS A 56 -10.72 10.74 -4.27
CA LYS A 56 -10.33 10.09 -3.01
C LYS A 56 -8.85 9.71 -2.99
N ILE A 57 -8.30 9.60 -1.78
CA ILE A 57 -6.99 9.00 -1.56
C ILE A 57 -7.13 7.48 -1.61
N VAL A 58 -6.18 6.82 -2.30
CA VAL A 58 -6.12 5.37 -2.44
C VAL A 58 -4.74 4.90 -2.01
N ILE A 59 -4.67 4.14 -0.91
CA ILE A 59 -3.43 3.55 -0.41
C ILE A 59 -3.21 2.21 -1.11
N ASP A 60 -2.15 2.11 -1.90
CA ASP A 60 -1.76 0.91 -2.62
C ASP A 60 -0.75 0.09 -1.82
N THR A 61 -1.11 -1.17 -1.55
CA THR A 61 -0.25 -2.12 -0.83
C THR A 61 0.39 -3.15 -1.76
N ASN A 62 0.29 -2.99 -3.08
CA ASN A 62 0.70 -4.01 -4.04
C ASN A 62 2.21 -4.23 -4.13
N ASN A 63 2.53 -5.46 -4.50
CA ASN A 63 3.84 -5.91 -4.97
C ASN A 63 3.63 -6.84 -6.17
N TYR A 64 4.56 -6.80 -7.11
CA TYR A 64 4.54 -7.63 -8.31
C TYR A 64 5.17 -9.00 -8.06
N TYR A 65 4.38 -10.05 -8.27
CA TYR A 65 4.82 -11.44 -8.21
C TYR A 65 4.45 -12.12 -9.51
N TRP A 66 5.39 -12.22 -10.47
CA TRP A 66 5.12 -12.76 -11.81
C TRP A 66 4.52 -14.17 -11.78
N GLU A 67 4.82 -14.97 -10.76
CA GLU A 67 4.27 -16.31 -10.54
C GLU A 67 2.75 -16.27 -10.26
N ARG A 68 2.28 -15.22 -9.58
CA ARG A 68 0.87 -15.02 -9.20
C ARG A 68 0.12 -14.17 -10.22
N ASP A 69 0.79 -13.15 -10.73
CA ASP A 69 0.22 -12.04 -11.49
C ASP A 69 0.36 -12.22 -13.01
N GLY A 70 1.17 -13.20 -13.45
CA GLY A 70 1.60 -13.28 -14.84
C GLY A 70 2.67 -12.23 -15.15
N ARG A 71 3.17 -12.22 -16.40
CA ARG A 71 4.18 -11.25 -16.85
C ARG A 71 3.52 -9.93 -17.24
N ILE A 72 3.99 -8.82 -16.69
CA ILE A 72 3.55 -7.45 -16.99
C ILE A 72 4.75 -6.73 -17.60
N ALA A 73 4.76 -6.56 -18.92
CA ALA A 73 5.92 -6.06 -19.67
C ALA A 73 6.43 -4.70 -19.16
N GLU A 74 5.54 -3.74 -18.87
CA GLU A 74 5.94 -2.42 -18.35
C GLU A 74 6.68 -2.52 -16.99
N LEU A 75 6.38 -3.54 -16.17
CA LEU A 75 7.10 -3.79 -14.90
C LEU A 75 8.37 -4.61 -15.12
N ASP A 76 8.30 -5.64 -15.96
CA ASP A 76 9.46 -6.47 -16.32
C ASP A 76 10.56 -5.62 -17.01
N ASN A 77 10.17 -4.60 -17.78
CA ASN A 77 11.08 -3.65 -18.44
C ASN A 77 11.43 -2.44 -17.55
N GLY A 78 10.94 -2.39 -16.31
CA GLY A 78 11.22 -1.30 -15.39
C GLY A 78 10.71 0.06 -15.89
N GLU A 79 9.70 0.10 -16.75
CA GLU A 79 9.08 1.30 -17.34
C GLU A 79 7.97 1.87 -16.45
N ALA A 80 7.41 1.05 -15.57
CA ALA A 80 6.36 1.43 -14.61
C ALA A 80 6.70 0.97 -13.18
N THR A 81 5.94 1.47 -12.22
CA THR A 81 5.87 0.95 -10.85
C THR A 81 4.49 0.35 -10.59
N THR A 82 4.37 -0.54 -9.62
CA THR A 82 3.08 -1.15 -9.27
C THR A 82 2.02 -0.11 -8.92
N SER A 83 2.39 0.91 -8.14
CA SER A 83 1.50 2.00 -7.74
C SER A 83 1.26 3.00 -8.88
N GLY A 84 2.22 3.18 -9.80
CA GLY A 84 2.02 3.94 -11.03
C GLY A 84 0.97 3.31 -11.96
N LEU A 85 0.94 1.98 -12.07
CA LEU A 85 -0.11 1.27 -12.81
C LEU A 85 -1.50 1.49 -12.20
N LEU A 86 -1.60 1.48 -10.86
CA LEU A 86 -2.87 1.78 -10.18
C LEU A 86 -3.29 3.24 -10.39
N GLN A 87 -2.36 4.19 -10.33
CA GLN A 87 -2.65 5.61 -10.59
C GLN A 87 -3.14 5.84 -12.02
N LYS A 88 -2.60 5.12 -13.01
CA LYS A 88 -3.07 5.14 -14.41
C LYS A 88 -4.50 4.59 -14.56
N HIS A 89 -4.87 3.59 -13.76
CA HIS A 89 -6.22 3.02 -13.71
C HIS A 89 -7.21 3.92 -12.96
N LEU A 90 -6.74 4.67 -11.97
CA LEU A 90 -7.52 5.58 -11.14
C LEU A 90 -7.11 7.04 -11.40
N PRO A 91 -7.29 7.57 -12.62
CA PRO A 91 -6.70 8.84 -13.05
C PRO A 91 -7.22 10.06 -12.28
N THR A 92 -8.38 9.92 -11.63
CA THR A 92 -9.06 10.95 -10.84
C THR A 92 -8.88 10.76 -9.33
N SER A 93 -8.23 9.69 -8.89
CA SER A 93 -7.87 9.44 -7.49
C SER A 93 -6.43 9.87 -7.21
N LYS A 94 -6.07 9.92 -5.92
CA LYS A 94 -4.74 10.29 -5.43
C LYS A 94 -4.08 9.05 -4.81
N VAL A 95 -3.25 8.35 -5.58
CA VAL A 95 -2.63 7.10 -5.13
C VAL A 95 -1.40 7.38 -4.27
N ALA A 96 -1.29 6.70 -3.14
CA ALA A 96 -0.09 6.65 -2.32
C ALA A 96 0.32 5.20 -2.09
N LYS A 97 1.61 4.88 -2.21
CA LYS A 97 2.14 3.57 -1.84
C LYS A 97 2.31 3.50 -0.32
N GLY A 98 1.91 2.38 0.28
CA GLY A 98 2.15 2.12 1.68
C GLY A 98 1.94 0.66 2.09
N PHE A 99 2.56 0.25 3.19
CA PHE A 99 2.46 -1.08 3.83
C PHE A 99 2.96 -2.25 2.96
N ASN A 100 3.42 -1.99 1.73
CA ASN A 100 3.78 -3.04 0.79
C ASN A 100 5.03 -3.84 1.25
N HIS A 101 5.94 -3.23 2.02
CA HIS A 101 7.25 -3.79 2.34
C HIS A 101 7.38 -4.31 3.79
N ILE A 102 6.26 -4.58 4.45
CA ILE A 102 6.16 -5.18 5.80
C ILE A 102 5.38 -6.51 5.71
N PHE A 103 5.76 -7.53 6.49
CA PHE A 103 4.94 -8.74 6.59
C PHE A 103 3.59 -8.40 7.23
N ALA A 104 2.50 -8.90 6.67
CA ALA A 104 1.15 -8.58 7.15
C ALA A 104 0.96 -8.85 8.66
N LYS A 105 1.55 -9.93 9.18
CA LYS A 105 1.51 -10.28 10.61
C LYS A 105 2.21 -9.25 11.51
N ASP A 106 3.22 -8.56 11.00
CA ASP A 106 4.02 -7.61 11.78
C ASP A 106 3.30 -6.27 11.91
N ILE A 107 2.35 -5.96 11.03
CA ILE A 107 1.58 -4.71 11.07
C ILE A 107 0.86 -4.55 12.42
N THR A 108 0.36 -5.65 12.99
CA THR A 108 -0.39 -5.64 14.24
C THR A 108 0.46 -5.90 15.48
N THR A 109 1.76 -6.21 15.33
CA THR A 109 2.64 -6.59 16.45
C THR A 109 3.84 -5.68 16.67
N ASP A 110 4.32 -4.98 15.64
CA ASP A 110 5.57 -4.21 15.70
C ASP A 110 5.38 -2.72 16.02
N GLY A 111 4.13 -2.25 16.09
CA GLY A 111 3.82 -0.86 16.41
C GLY A 111 4.30 -0.47 17.81
N THR A 112 4.99 0.67 17.92
CA THR A 112 5.45 1.23 19.20
C THR A 112 5.15 2.74 19.28
N PRO A 113 5.00 3.32 20.48
CA PRO A 113 4.72 4.75 20.65
C PRO A 113 5.79 5.64 19.98
N ALA A 114 5.38 6.82 19.51
CA ALA A 114 6.28 7.81 18.95
C ALA A 114 7.43 8.14 19.93
N GLY A 115 8.65 8.29 19.40
CA GLY A 115 9.87 8.52 20.18
C GLY A 115 10.50 7.27 20.80
N THR A 116 9.91 6.09 20.63
CA THR A 116 10.55 4.82 21.03
C THR A 116 11.88 4.64 20.29
N PRO A 117 13.01 4.39 20.98
CA PRO A 117 14.28 4.11 20.32
C PRO A 117 14.16 2.93 19.34
N ASN A 118 14.69 3.08 18.12
CA ASN A 118 14.59 2.07 17.05
C ASN A 118 13.15 1.65 16.69
N ARG A 119 12.20 2.60 16.79
CA ARG A 119 10.86 2.46 16.23
C ARG A 119 10.96 2.06 14.75
N ARG A 120 10.18 1.05 14.35
CA ARG A 120 10.20 0.53 12.99
C ARG A 120 9.67 1.62 12.04
N ALA A 121 10.35 1.84 10.92
CA ALA A 121 9.93 2.79 9.91
C ALA A 121 9.37 2.08 8.67
N LEU A 122 8.37 2.70 8.06
CA LEU A 122 7.80 2.29 6.78
C LEU A 122 7.92 3.44 5.78
N ALA A 123 8.06 3.08 4.50
CA ALA A 123 8.16 4.04 3.42
C ALA A 123 6.79 4.36 2.82
N THR A 124 6.62 5.60 2.36
CA THR A 124 5.49 6.02 1.52
C THR A 124 5.98 6.81 0.31
N SER A 125 5.22 6.77 -0.78
CA SER A 125 5.43 7.60 -1.98
C SER A 125 4.09 8.01 -2.57
N SER A 126 4.01 9.22 -3.11
CA SER A 126 2.84 9.71 -3.84
C SER A 126 3.21 10.96 -4.63
N ASP A 127 2.50 11.20 -5.73
CA ASP A 127 2.57 12.46 -6.48
C ASP A 127 1.68 13.55 -5.84
N PHE A 128 0.94 13.22 -4.78
CA PHE A 128 0.04 14.12 -4.05
C PHE A 128 0.46 14.21 -2.58
N SER A 129 0.81 15.42 -2.11
CA SER A 129 1.30 15.63 -0.75
C SER A 129 0.30 15.18 0.30
N GLU A 130 -0.99 15.47 0.11
CA GLU A 130 -2.06 15.11 1.03
C GLU A 130 -2.23 13.58 1.17
N ALA A 131 -1.91 12.81 0.14
CA ALA A 131 -1.99 11.35 0.17
C ALA A 131 -0.80 10.76 0.95
N ALA A 132 0.41 11.29 0.75
CA ALA A 132 1.58 10.92 1.55
C ALA A 132 1.45 11.34 3.02
N GLU A 133 0.84 12.50 3.30
CA GLU A 133 0.54 12.98 4.65
C GLU A 133 -0.46 12.06 5.37
N LEU A 134 -1.51 11.60 4.68
CA LEU A 134 -2.45 10.63 5.25
C LEU A 134 -1.74 9.33 5.63
N VAL A 135 -0.89 8.78 4.76
CA VAL A 135 -0.13 7.55 5.07
C VAL A 135 0.82 7.78 6.25
N THR A 136 1.51 8.93 6.28
CA THR A 136 2.40 9.32 7.39
C THR A 136 1.65 9.35 8.73
N LYS A 137 0.47 9.96 8.74
CA LYS A 137 -0.38 10.02 9.93
C LYS A 137 -0.84 8.63 10.37
N LEU A 138 -1.27 7.77 9.44
CA LEU A 138 -1.68 6.41 9.75
C LEU A 138 -0.52 5.57 10.29
N TYR A 139 0.68 5.71 9.74
CA TYR A 139 1.87 5.06 10.28
C TYR A 139 2.14 5.50 11.71
N ASP A 140 2.08 6.80 11.99
CA ASP A 140 2.31 7.27 13.35
C ASP A 140 1.26 6.72 14.34
N GLU A 141 -0.03 6.78 13.96
CA GLU A 141 -1.13 6.20 14.75
C GLU A 141 -0.98 4.69 14.98
N PHE A 142 -0.43 3.96 14.01
CA PHE A 142 -0.20 2.51 14.10
C PHE A 142 1.15 2.14 14.72
N GLY A 143 1.95 3.13 15.11
CA GLY A 143 3.20 2.88 15.84
C GLY A 143 4.44 2.72 14.97
N PHE A 144 4.46 3.28 13.76
CA PHE A 144 5.58 3.27 12.82
C PHE A 144 6.08 4.68 12.51
N ASP A 145 7.40 4.82 12.35
CA ASP A 145 7.98 6.02 11.74
C ASP A 145 7.77 6.00 10.22
N THR A 146 7.87 7.16 9.59
CA THR A 146 7.69 7.28 8.14
C THR A 146 8.95 7.80 7.45
N VAL A 147 9.30 7.21 6.31
CA VAL A 147 10.23 7.77 5.33
C VAL A 147 9.49 8.02 4.03
N ASN A 148 9.19 9.27 3.71
CA ASN A 148 8.62 9.62 2.41
C ASN A 148 9.73 9.58 1.34
N ILE A 149 9.57 8.73 0.33
CA ILE A 149 10.55 8.53 -0.74
C ILE A 149 10.24 9.35 -2.00
N GLY A 150 9.23 10.21 -1.95
CA GLY A 150 8.88 11.15 -3.00
C GLY A 150 7.79 10.63 -3.95
N PRO A 151 7.89 10.88 -5.26
CA PRO A 151 6.85 10.56 -6.24
C PRO A 151 6.66 9.05 -6.45
N LEU A 152 5.56 8.66 -7.09
CA LEU A 152 5.26 7.25 -7.38
C LEU A 152 6.30 6.59 -8.31
N GLU A 153 7.05 7.38 -9.08
CA GLU A 153 8.15 6.87 -9.90
C GLU A 153 9.35 6.37 -9.08
N ASP A 154 9.49 6.77 -7.82
CA ASP A 154 10.52 6.28 -6.89
C ASP A 154 10.01 5.11 -6.04
N SER A 155 8.73 4.74 -6.17
CA SER A 155 8.08 3.71 -5.35
C SER A 155 8.67 2.31 -5.54
N TRP A 156 9.39 2.08 -6.64
CA TRP A 156 10.06 0.81 -6.93
C TRP A 156 11.13 0.46 -5.88
N ARG A 157 11.69 1.44 -5.15
CA ARG A 157 12.77 1.21 -4.16
C ARG A 157 12.35 0.33 -2.98
N VAL A 158 11.05 0.17 -2.77
CA VAL A 158 10.45 -0.62 -1.69
C VAL A 158 9.65 -1.81 -2.19
N GLU A 159 9.69 -2.09 -3.49
CA GLU A 159 9.03 -3.26 -4.07
C GLU A 159 9.79 -4.57 -3.77
N ARG A 160 9.19 -5.69 -4.18
CA ARG A 160 9.78 -7.04 -4.05
C ARG A 160 11.24 -7.04 -4.52
N ASP A 161 12.07 -7.79 -3.79
CA ASP A 161 13.49 -8.03 -4.07
C ASP A 161 14.39 -6.78 -3.97
N ARG A 162 13.89 -5.67 -3.42
CA ARG A 162 14.71 -4.51 -3.06
C ARG A 162 15.24 -4.60 -1.62
N PRO A 163 16.34 -3.89 -1.29
CA PRO A 163 16.96 -3.99 0.03
C PRO A 163 16.02 -3.64 1.20
N ALA A 164 15.03 -2.77 1.00
CA ALA A 164 14.06 -2.40 2.04
C ALA A 164 12.90 -3.41 2.19
N TYR A 165 12.81 -4.43 1.34
CA TYR A 165 11.66 -5.33 1.25
C TYR A 165 11.63 -6.34 2.42
N VAL A 166 10.59 -6.24 3.25
CA VAL A 166 10.28 -7.15 4.36
C VAL A 166 11.32 -7.27 5.47
N ILE A 167 12.25 -6.33 5.54
CA ILE A 167 13.22 -6.20 6.63
C ILE A 167 12.64 -5.28 7.72
N ARG A 168 12.80 -5.67 8.98
CA ARG A 168 12.55 -4.78 10.13
C ARG A 168 13.70 -3.77 10.23
N GLN A 169 13.38 -2.49 10.13
CA GLN A 169 14.36 -1.41 10.07
C GLN A 169 13.79 -0.13 10.70
N ASN A 170 14.64 0.67 11.34
CA ASN A 170 14.29 2.04 11.77
C ASN A 170 14.40 3.02 10.58
N ALA A 171 14.15 4.31 10.83
CA ALA A 171 14.13 5.32 9.76
C ALA A 171 15.50 5.52 9.07
N ASP A 172 16.60 5.44 9.81
CA ASP A 172 17.94 5.62 9.26
C ASP A 172 18.37 4.39 8.44
N GLU A 173 18.15 3.19 8.97
CA GLU A 173 18.36 1.92 8.26
C GLU A 173 17.50 1.85 6.98
N LEU A 174 16.25 2.34 7.04
CA LEU A 174 15.38 2.45 5.87
C LEU A 174 15.98 3.37 4.81
N ARG A 175 16.44 4.58 5.19
CA ARG A 175 17.12 5.50 4.25
C ARG A 175 18.34 4.87 3.61
N GLU A 176 19.15 4.15 4.37
CA GLU A 176 20.32 3.44 3.84
C GLU A 176 19.92 2.34 2.85
N ASN A 177 18.90 1.54 3.16
CA ASN A 177 18.44 0.48 2.27
C ASN A 177 17.78 1.03 1.00
N LEU A 178 17.07 2.15 1.09
CA LEU A 178 16.53 2.88 -0.05
C LEU A 178 17.64 3.42 -0.97
N ALA A 179 18.77 3.86 -0.41
CA ALA A 179 19.93 4.33 -1.17
C ALA A 179 20.68 3.19 -1.87
N LYS A 180 20.66 1.97 -1.30
CA LYS A 180 21.26 0.76 -1.90
C LYS A 180 20.41 0.17 -3.02
N ALA A 181 19.13 0.55 -3.12
CA ALA A 181 18.22 0.00 -4.13
C ALA A 181 18.69 0.38 -5.55
N THR A 182 18.84 -0.63 -6.40
CA THR A 182 19.10 -0.45 -7.84
C THR A 182 17.83 -0.78 -8.61
N ARG A 183 17.53 -0.01 -9.66
CA ARG A 183 16.40 -0.32 -10.56
C ARG A 183 16.85 -1.43 -11.49
N THR A 184 16.67 -2.68 -11.06
CA THR A 184 16.96 -3.85 -11.90
C THR A 184 15.80 -4.08 -12.84
N VAL A 185 16.13 -4.18 -14.12
CA VAL A 185 15.27 -4.59 -15.24
C VAL A 185 15.70 -5.99 -15.67
#